data_AF-A0A090QEF8-F1
#
_entry.id   AF-A0A090QEF8-F1
#
_cell.length_a   1.000
_cell.length_b   1.000
_cell.length_c   1.000
_cell.angle_alpha   90.00
_cell.angle_beta   90.00
_cell.angle_gamma   90.00
#
_symmetry.space_group_name_H-M   'P 1'
#
loop_
_entity.id
_entity.type
_entity.pdbx_description
1 polymer ?
#
loop_
_entity_poly.entity_id
_entity_poly.type
_entity_poly.pdbx_seq_one_letter_code
_entity_poly.pdbx_strand_id
1 'polypeptide(L)'
;MKINIQLLILFTLMITGCSTNPVMLDVKPTEDMTKLKTGNLTDFEIIKNDDIKYLTPTEIFNSISVSYRIGETLGFKNDFYIKTMLKNFTTKDGYRTELVLRSYDSKDKLSDELVLARTDNDTIFSGKVFKDLTIQKMVNDVETNYTIDSKGKFQIIK
;
A
#
# COMPACT_ATOMS: atom_id res chain seq x y z
N MET A 1 26.56 60.74 9.15
CA MET A 1 26.85 59.67 8.17
C MET A 1 25.75 58.63 8.31
N LYS A 2 25.12 58.22 7.20
CA LYS A 2 24.06 57.20 7.07
C LYS A 2 24.53 55.87 7.72
N ILE A 3 23.67 55.03 8.30
CA ILE A 3 22.79 54.05 7.61
C ILE A 3 21.62 53.64 8.52
N ASN A 4 20.47 53.39 7.88
CA ASN A 4 19.19 52.99 8.41
C ASN A 4 18.86 51.58 7.87
N ILE A 5 18.72 50.57 8.72
CA ILE A 5 18.24 49.20 8.45
C ILE A 5 17.67 48.74 9.81
N GLN A 6 16.38 48.74 10.13
CA GLN A 6 15.29 47.99 9.51
C GLN A 6 15.72 46.62 8.98
N LEU A 7 16.09 45.73 9.90
CA LEU A 7 16.00 44.28 9.72
C LEU A 7 15.70 43.70 11.11
N LEU A 8 14.43 43.71 11.54
CA LEU A 8 13.56 42.56 11.30
C LEU A 8 14.28 41.25 11.69
N ILE A 9 14.50 41.04 12.99
CA ILE A 9 14.63 39.68 13.52
C ILE A 9 13.20 39.12 13.63
N LEU A 10 12.60 38.94 12.46
CA LEU A 10 11.54 37.98 12.21
C LEU A 10 12.27 36.66 11.96
N PHE A 11 12.72 36.02 13.04
CA PHE A 11 13.00 34.59 12.99
C PHE A 11 11.74 33.86 13.44
N THR A 12 10.73 33.95 12.57
CA THR A 12 9.92 32.79 12.22
C THR A 12 10.87 31.67 11.81
N LEU A 13 11.21 30.79 12.73
CA LEU A 13 11.49 29.40 12.40
C LEU A 13 10.44 28.55 13.09
N MET A 14 9.42 28.22 12.30
CA MET A 14 9.27 26.86 11.82
C MET A 14 8.77 25.99 12.98
N ILE A 15 7.48 26.12 13.24
CA ILE A 15 6.69 24.92 13.54
C ILE A 15 6.85 24.07 12.27
N THR A 16 7.92 23.27 12.21
CA THR A 16 7.94 22.12 11.33
C THR A 16 6.77 21.30 11.83
N GLY A 17 5.62 21.46 11.18
CA GLY A 17 4.54 20.50 11.23
C GLY A 17 5.13 19.22 10.66
N CYS A 18 5.83 18.48 11.52
CA CYS A 18 6.05 17.07 11.32
C CYS A 18 4.62 16.53 11.34
N SER A 19 4.01 16.37 10.17
CA SER A 19 2.81 15.57 10.07
C SER A 19 3.25 14.17 10.47
N THR A 20 3.22 13.88 11.77
CA THR A 20 3.52 12.56 12.29
C THR A 20 2.30 11.70 11.99
N ASN A 21 2.08 11.44 10.70
CA ASN A 21 1.13 10.48 10.22
C ASN A 21 1.84 9.12 10.28
N PRO A 22 1.59 8.29 11.32
CA PRO A 22 2.40 7.10 11.54
C PRO A 22 2.20 6.10 10.40
N VAL A 23 3.26 5.36 10.08
CA VAL A 23 3.19 4.28 9.09
C VAL A 23 2.54 3.06 9.73
N MET A 24 1.42 2.60 9.18
CA MET A 24 0.76 1.37 9.59
C MET A 24 1.40 0.15 8.93
N LEU A 25 1.76 0.29 7.65
CA LEU A 25 2.35 -0.77 6.84
C LEU A 25 3.50 -0.19 6.03
N ASP A 26 4.66 -0.83 6.07
CA ASP A 26 5.79 -0.56 5.18
C ASP A 26 6.22 -1.90 4.56
N VAL A 27 6.27 -1.95 3.24
CA VAL A 27 6.66 -3.14 2.49
C VAL A 27 7.61 -2.78 1.37
N LYS A 28 8.65 -3.59 1.21
CA LYS A 28 9.60 -3.49 0.11
C LYS A 28 10.21 -4.85 -0.23
N PRO A 29 10.76 -5.05 -1.42
CA PRO A 29 11.55 -6.23 -1.72
C PRO A 29 12.81 -6.32 -0.86
N THR A 30 13.35 -7.52 -0.68
CA THR A 30 14.70 -7.75 -0.17
C THR A 30 15.74 -7.28 -1.20
N GLU A 31 17.00 -7.12 -0.78
CA GLU A 31 18.08 -6.63 -1.66
C GLU A 31 18.32 -7.54 -2.88
N ASP A 32 18.08 -8.84 -2.72
CA ASP A 32 18.15 -9.85 -3.79
C ASP A 32 16.84 -9.96 -4.60
N MET A 33 15.84 -9.14 -4.28
CA MET A 33 14.51 -9.09 -4.90
C MET A 33 13.70 -10.39 -4.83
N THR A 34 14.09 -11.36 -3.99
CA THR A 34 13.44 -12.68 -3.95
C THR A 34 12.26 -12.75 -2.98
N LYS A 35 12.17 -11.81 -2.02
CA LYS A 35 11.18 -11.80 -0.95
C LYS A 35 10.68 -10.38 -0.68
N LEU A 36 9.55 -10.27 0.01
CA LEU A 36 9.10 -9.01 0.57
C LEU A 36 9.53 -8.90 2.04
N LYS A 37 10.17 -7.79 2.40
CA LYS A 37 10.42 -7.37 3.78
C LYS A 37 9.32 -6.42 4.22
N THR A 38 8.81 -6.66 5.41
CA THR A 38 7.64 -5.96 5.94
C THR A 38 8.00 -5.43 7.33
N GLY A 39 7.76 -4.14 7.56
CA GLY A 39 8.14 -3.49 8.82
C GLY A 39 7.22 -3.87 9.99
N ASN A 40 5.91 -3.98 9.71
CA ASN A 40 4.83 -4.05 10.71
C ASN A 40 3.69 -5.02 10.33
N LEU A 41 3.91 -6.03 9.48
CA LEU A 41 2.80 -6.90 9.06
C LEU A 41 2.40 -7.90 10.16
N THR A 42 1.09 -8.01 10.39
CA THR A 42 0.46 -9.16 11.05
C THR A 42 0.46 -10.37 10.11
N ASP A 43 0.34 -11.57 10.70
CA ASP A 43 0.46 -12.84 9.99
C ASP A 43 -0.62 -12.97 8.91
N PHE A 44 -0.21 -13.25 7.67
CA PHE A 44 -1.14 -13.52 6.58
C PHE A 44 -1.77 -14.91 6.74
N GLU A 45 -3.09 -14.96 6.66
CA GLU A 45 -3.86 -16.18 6.74
C GLU A 45 -4.11 -16.79 5.36
N ILE A 46 -3.99 -18.12 5.26
CA ILE A 46 -4.29 -18.83 4.01
C ILE A 46 -5.80 -18.83 3.78
N ILE A 47 -6.23 -18.43 2.59
CA ILE A 47 -7.65 -18.46 2.21
C ILE A 47 -8.15 -19.91 2.16
N LYS A 48 -9.21 -20.22 2.92
CA LYS A 48 -9.90 -21.52 2.94
C LYS A 48 -11.42 -21.31 2.96
N ASN A 49 -12.17 -22.23 2.35
CA ASN A 49 -13.64 -22.36 2.39
C ASN A 49 -14.42 -21.03 2.51
N ASP A 50 -14.63 -20.55 3.73
CA ASP A 50 -15.44 -19.35 4.03
C ASP A 50 -14.79 -18.04 3.55
N ASP A 51 -13.47 -18.00 3.41
CA ASP A 51 -12.72 -16.86 2.90
C ASP A 51 -12.71 -16.77 1.38
N ILE A 52 -13.29 -17.73 0.67
CA ILE A 52 -13.40 -17.69 -0.80
C ILE A 52 -14.14 -16.43 -1.27
N LYS A 53 -15.01 -15.85 -0.43
CA LYS A 53 -15.68 -14.57 -0.72
C LYS A 53 -14.71 -13.39 -0.94
N TYR A 54 -13.46 -13.51 -0.47
CA TYR A 54 -12.41 -12.51 -0.74
C TYR A 54 -11.85 -12.57 -2.16
N LEU A 55 -11.98 -13.72 -2.82
CA LEU A 55 -11.49 -13.95 -4.17
C LEU A 55 -12.53 -13.54 -5.20
N THR A 56 -12.08 -12.89 -6.27
CA THR A 56 -12.94 -12.73 -7.45
C THR A 56 -13.18 -14.08 -8.12
N PRO A 57 -14.25 -14.25 -8.92
CA PRO A 57 -14.50 -15.52 -9.63
C PRO A 57 -13.30 -16.01 -10.46
N THR A 58 -12.56 -15.09 -11.08
CA THR A 58 -11.33 -15.41 -11.82
C THR A 58 -10.20 -15.89 -10.90
N GLU A 59 -10.08 -15.34 -9.71
CA GLU A 59 -9.07 -15.79 -8.74
C GLU A 59 -9.40 -17.14 -8.14
N ILE A 60 -10.69 -17.44 -7.92
CA ILE A 60 -11.15 -18.78 -7.53
C ILE A 60 -10.70 -19.79 -8.57
N PHE A 61 -10.91 -19.49 -9.85
CA PHE A 61 -10.47 -20.35 -10.95
C PHE A 61 -8.93 -20.51 -10.99
N ASN A 62 -8.19 -19.43 -10.73
CA ASN A 62 -6.72 -19.42 -10.75
C ASN A 62 -6.05 -19.92 -9.47
N SER A 63 -6.81 -20.31 -8.44
CA SER A 63 -6.28 -20.73 -7.13
C SER A 63 -5.41 -21.99 -7.18
N ILE A 64 -5.46 -22.75 -8.28
CA ILE A 64 -4.61 -23.92 -8.52
C ILE A 64 -3.14 -23.51 -8.71
N SER A 65 -2.88 -22.38 -9.37
CA SER A 65 -1.53 -21.91 -9.73
C SER A 65 -1.09 -20.67 -8.95
N VAL A 66 -2.01 -20.05 -8.22
CA VAL A 66 -1.76 -18.85 -7.41
C VAL A 66 -2.14 -19.13 -5.97
N SER A 67 -1.17 -19.01 -5.06
CA SER A 67 -1.42 -19.05 -3.63
C SER A 67 -1.81 -17.66 -3.14
N TYR A 68 -3.01 -17.55 -2.58
CA TYR A 68 -3.56 -16.33 -2.00
C TYR A 68 -3.56 -16.40 -0.47
N ARG A 69 -3.19 -15.30 0.18
CA ARG A 69 -3.30 -15.13 1.63
C ARG A 69 -3.83 -13.76 1.96
N ILE A 70 -4.66 -13.65 2.99
CA ILE A 70 -5.28 -12.39 3.43
C ILE A 70 -4.56 -11.87 4.66
N GLY A 71 -4.42 -10.55 4.75
CA GLY A 71 -4.03 -9.89 5.99
C GLY A 71 -5.24 -9.26 6.68
N GLU A 72 -4.98 -8.67 7.84
CA GLU A 72 -5.99 -7.98 8.64
C GLU A 72 -6.53 -6.71 7.94
N THR A 73 -7.64 -6.19 8.48
CA THR A 73 -8.15 -4.87 8.09
C THR A 73 -7.16 -3.79 8.51
N LEU A 74 -6.60 -3.07 7.54
CA LEU A 74 -5.72 -1.93 7.80
C LEU A 74 -6.49 -0.72 8.32
N GLY A 75 -7.74 -0.54 7.92
CA GLY A 75 -8.57 0.56 8.41
C GLY A 75 -9.82 0.78 7.56
N PHE A 76 -10.59 1.79 7.96
CA PHE A 76 -11.86 2.18 7.34
C PHE A 76 -11.78 3.62 6.84
N LYS A 77 -12.36 3.89 5.66
CA LYS A 77 -12.49 5.24 5.08
C LYS A 77 -13.84 5.37 4.41
N ASN A 78 -14.66 6.31 4.88
CA ASN A 78 -16.06 6.45 4.45
C ASN A 78 -16.80 5.10 4.64
N ASP A 79 -17.51 4.62 3.61
CA ASP A 79 -18.24 3.35 3.61
C ASP A 79 -17.40 2.14 3.16
N PHE A 80 -16.07 2.27 3.20
CA PHE A 80 -15.13 1.25 2.72
C PHE A 80 -14.14 0.83 3.81
N TYR A 81 -13.63 -0.39 3.67
CA TYR A 81 -12.50 -0.88 4.44
C TYR A 81 -11.38 -1.38 3.54
N ILE A 82 -10.15 -1.32 4.05
CA ILE A 82 -8.95 -1.70 3.33
C ILE A 82 -8.35 -2.95 3.96
N LYS A 83 -7.99 -3.92 3.11
CA LYS A 83 -7.27 -5.14 3.50
C LYS A 83 -6.10 -5.40 2.56
N THR A 84 -5.15 -6.19 3.03
CA THR A 84 -4.04 -6.69 2.22
C THR A 84 -4.30 -8.10 1.71
N MET A 85 -3.84 -8.38 0.50
CA MET A 85 -3.80 -9.71 -0.10
C MET A 85 -2.37 -9.98 -0.58
N LEU A 86 -1.79 -11.10 -0.14
CA LEU A 86 -0.53 -11.60 -0.67
C LEU A 86 -0.82 -12.64 -1.76
N LYS A 87 -0.28 -12.43 -2.96
CA LYS A 87 -0.38 -13.35 -4.10
C LYS A 87 0.98 -13.94 -4.39
N ASN A 88 1.03 -15.24 -4.64
CA ASN A 88 2.25 -15.99 -4.90
C ASN A 88 2.05 -16.89 -6.13
N PHE A 89 2.82 -16.69 -7.19
CA PHE A 89 2.64 -17.41 -8.45
C PHE A 89 3.90 -17.45 -9.30
N THR A 90 3.96 -18.40 -10.24
CA THR A 90 5.07 -18.51 -11.20
C THR A 90 4.75 -17.72 -12.47
N THR A 91 5.69 -16.90 -12.90
CA THR A 91 5.67 -16.18 -14.19
C THR A 91 6.72 -16.75 -15.13
N LYS A 92 6.81 -16.21 -16.36
CA LYS A 92 7.87 -16.57 -17.31
C LYS A 92 9.27 -16.24 -16.78
N ASP A 93 9.37 -15.20 -15.94
CA ASP A 93 10.62 -14.66 -15.42
C ASP A 93 10.99 -15.23 -14.03
N GLY A 94 10.19 -16.17 -13.52
CA GLY A 94 10.39 -16.81 -12.23
C GLY A 94 9.21 -16.65 -11.27
N TYR A 95 9.45 -17.00 -10.01
CA TYR A 95 8.45 -16.88 -8.94
C TYR A 95 8.21 -15.41 -8.58
N ARG A 96 6.94 -15.03 -8.43
CA ARG A 96 6.52 -13.67 -8.07
C ARG A 96 5.64 -13.69 -6.84
N THR A 97 5.97 -12.80 -5.91
CA THR A 97 5.15 -12.44 -4.76
C THR A 97 4.67 -11.01 -4.93
N GLU A 98 3.37 -10.78 -4.80
CA GLU A 98 2.74 -9.45 -4.83
C GLU A 98 1.98 -9.18 -3.54
N LEU A 99 2.21 -8.03 -2.93
CA LEU A 99 1.34 -7.48 -1.90
C LEU A 99 0.38 -6.47 -2.53
N VAL A 100 -0.91 -6.76 -2.43
CA VAL A 100 -1.99 -5.99 -3.03
C VAL A 100 -2.85 -5.39 -1.92
N LEU A 101 -3.10 -4.08 -1.99
CA LEU A 101 -4.15 -3.43 -1.22
C LEU A 101 -5.48 -3.60 -1.92
N ARG A 102 -6.51 -3.93 -1.16
CA ARG A 102 -7.88 -4.10 -1.65
C ARG A 102 -8.82 -3.24 -0.84
N SER A 103 -9.69 -2.53 -1.53
CA SER A 103 -10.80 -1.80 -0.94
C SER A 103 -12.09 -2.58 -1.13
N TYR A 104 -12.88 -2.68 -0.07
CA TYR A 104 -14.17 -3.36 -0.06
C TYR A 104 -15.24 -2.40 0.43
N ASP A 105 -16.44 -2.49 -0.15
CA ASP A 105 -17.60 -1.76 0.35
C ASP A 105 -18.18 -2.43 1.61
N SER A 106 -19.18 -1.77 2.21
CA SER A 106 -19.89 -2.28 3.40
C SER A 106 -20.65 -3.60 3.18
N LYS A 107 -20.71 -4.13 1.96
CA LYS A 107 -21.33 -5.40 1.60
C LYS A 107 -20.31 -6.48 1.21
N ASP A 108 -19.04 -6.30 1.62
CA ASP A 108 -17.91 -7.17 1.29
C ASP A 108 -17.62 -7.29 -0.21
N LYS A 109 -18.06 -6.33 -1.04
CA LYS A 109 -17.77 -6.35 -2.47
C LYS A 109 -16.47 -5.61 -2.75
N LEU A 110 -15.55 -6.27 -3.47
CA LEU A 110 -14.31 -5.67 -3.95
C LEU A 110 -14.64 -4.44 -4.81
N SER A 111 -14.15 -3.28 -4.37
CA SER A 111 -14.32 -2.00 -5.06
C SER A 111 -13.16 -1.71 -5.98
N ASP A 112 -11.93 -1.95 -5.51
CA ASP A 112 -10.70 -1.73 -6.28
C ASP A 112 -9.50 -2.48 -5.67
N GLU A 113 -8.41 -2.57 -6.44
CA GLU A 113 -7.14 -3.13 -5.96
C GLU A 113 -5.93 -2.33 -6.45
N LEU A 114 -4.88 -2.30 -5.61
CA LEU A 114 -3.62 -1.62 -5.90
C LEU A 114 -2.46 -2.51 -5.50
N VAL A 115 -1.64 -2.93 -6.46
CA VAL A 115 -0.35 -3.59 -6.16
C VAL A 115 0.52 -2.56 -5.45
N LEU A 116 0.84 -2.84 -4.18
CA LEU A 116 1.61 -1.97 -3.30
C LEU A 116 3.11 -2.29 -3.40
N ALA A 117 3.46 -3.57 -3.39
CA ALA A 117 4.82 -4.06 -3.55
C ALA A 117 4.80 -5.39 -4.31
N ARG A 118 5.90 -5.70 -5.00
CA ARG A 118 6.09 -6.99 -5.67
C ARG A 118 7.58 -7.31 -5.82
N THR A 119 7.90 -8.59 -5.90
CA THR A 119 9.25 -9.10 -6.18
C THR A 119 9.49 -9.14 -7.69
N ASP A 120 10.39 -8.31 -8.19
CA ASP A 120 10.83 -8.28 -9.60
C ASP A 120 12.35 -8.16 -9.67
N ASN A 121 12.97 -8.69 -10.72
CA ASN A 121 14.43 -8.77 -10.83
C ASN A 121 15.11 -7.40 -11.06
N ASP A 122 14.47 -6.48 -11.77
CA ASP A 122 15.05 -5.22 -12.23
C ASP A 122 14.27 -3.98 -11.76
N THR A 123 13.13 -4.18 -11.11
CA THR A 123 12.18 -3.14 -10.78
C THR A 123 11.91 -3.10 -9.29
N ILE A 124 12.18 -1.97 -8.63
CA ILE A 124 11.89 -1.80 -7.21
C ILE A 124 10.46 -1.32 -7.07
N PHE A 125 9.63 -2.17 -6.48
CA PHE A 125 8.23 -1.87 -6.16
C PHE A 125 8.03 -1.92 -4.66
N SER A 126 7.85 -0.77 -4.02
CA SER A 126 7.65 -0.66 -2.58
C SER A 126 6.47 0.24 -2.25
N GLY A 127 5.97 0.13 -1.03
CA GLY A 127 4.89 1.00 -0.61
C GLY A 127 4.65 1.05 0.87
N LYS A 128 4.00 2.13 1.28
CA LYS A 128 3.63 2.44 2.64
C LYS A 128 2.15 2.79 2.71
N VAL A 129 1.51 2.38 3.80
CA VAL A 129 0.18 2.86 4.17
C VAL A 129 0.31 3.62 5.47
N PHE A 130 -0.15 4.85 5.47
CA PHE A 130 -0.16 5.71 6.64
C PHE A 130 -1.49 5.60 7.40
N LYS A 131 -1.53 6.15 8.62
CA LYS A 131 -2.67 6.02 9.53
C LYS A 131 -3.94 6.74 9.07
N ASP A 132 -3.80 7.78 8.24
CA ASP A 132 -4.91 8.45 7.53
C ASP A 132 -5.36 7.72 6.25
N LEU A 133 -4.79 6.53 5.99
CA LEU A 133 -5.00 5.70 4.82
C LEU A 133 -4.54 6.33 3.50
N THR A 134 -3.67 7.35 3.57
CA THR A 134 -2.85 7.74 2.43
C THR A 134 -1.89 6.59 2.12
N ILE A 135 -1.70 6.31 0.83
CA ILE A 135 -0.83 5.23 0.36
C ILE A 135 0.28 5.85 -0.46
N GLN A 136 1.53 5.62 -0.06
CA GLN A 136 2.70 5.96 -0.86
C GLN A 136 3.17 4.70 -1.57
N LYS A 137 3.44 4.81 -2.86
CA LYS A 137 3.96 3.73 -3.68
C LYS A 137 5.17 4.24 -4.44
N MET A 138 6.22 3.44 -4.50
CA MET A 138 7.45 3.76 -5.21
C MET A 138 7.74 2.69 -6.24
N VAL A 139 7.99 3.12 -7.48
CA VAL A 139 8.38 2.27 -8.61
C VAL A 139 9.64 2.85 -9.24
N ASN A 140 10.78 2.18 -9.13
CA ASN A 140 12.07 2.67 -9.64
C ASN A 140 12.33 4.14 -9.25
N ASP A 141 12.27 4.41 -7.95
CA ASP A 141 12.45 5.74 -7.33
C ASP A 141 11.38 6.79 -7.69
N VAL A 142 10.38 6.44 -8.51
CA VAL A 142 9.23 7.30 -8.79
C VAL A 142 8.18 7.09 -7.71
N GLU A 143 7.99 8.11 -6.87
CA GLU A 143 6.94 8.15 -5.86
C GLU A 143 5.58 8.54 -6.48
N THR A 144 4.54 7.80 -6.10
CA THR A 144 3.14 8.15 -6.39
C THR A 144 2.31 7.94 -5.13
N ASN A 145 1.57 8.98 -4.76
CA ASN A 145 0.67 8.93 -3.61
C ASN A 145 -0.76 8.67 -4.07
N TYR A 146 -1.49 7.85 -3.32
CA TYR A 146 -2.87 7.47 -3.58
C TYR A 146 -3.74 7.78 -2.37
N THR A 147 -5.00 8.10 -2.65
CA THR A 147 -6.11 8.09 -1.70
C THR A 147 -7.21 7.17 -2.22
N ILE A 148 -8.23 6.93 -1.42
CA ILE A 148 -9.47 6.27 -1.83
C ILE A 148 -10.54 7.33 -2.04
N ASP A 149 -11.25 7.26 -3.17
CA ASP A 149 -12.39 8.13 -3.48
C ASP A 149 -13.70 7.67 -2.81
N SER A 150 -14.80 8.37 -3.08
CA SER A 150 -16.13 8.02 -2.54
C SER A 150 -16.73 6.74 -3.12
N LYS A 151 -16.09 6.13 -4.12
CA LYS A 151 -16.49 4.84 -4.72
C LYS A 151 -15.57 3.70 -4.30
N GLY A 152 -14.66 3.95 -3.35
CA GLY A 152 -13.72 2.95 -2.89
C GLY A 152 -12.54 2.75 -3.85
N LYS A 153 -12.34 3.62 -4.84
CA LYS A 153 -11.28 3.44 -5.83
C LYS A 153 -10.00 4.15 -5.43
N PHE A 154 -8.86 3.51 -5.67
CA PHE A 154 -7.56 4.12 -5.46
C PHE A 154 -7.31 5.19 -6.54
N GLN A 155 -7.09 6.44 -6.13
CA GLN A 155 -6.88 7.58 -7.00
C GLN A 155 -5.53 8.22 -6.69
N ILE A 156 -4.79 8.57 -7.74
CA ILE A 156 -3.53 9.31 -7.61
C ILE A 156 -3.84 10.71 -7.05
N ILE A 157 -3.12 11.10 -6.02
CA ILE A 157 -3.10 12.46 -5.51
C ILE A 157 -2.18 13.27 -6.43
N LYS A 158 -2.77 14.26 -7.12
CA LYS A 158 -2.04 15.18 -8.01
C LYS A 158 -1.45 16.34 -7.25
#